data_AF-A0A1C4XEB6-F1
#
_entry.id   AF-A0A1C4XEB6-F1
#
_cell.length_a   1.000
_cell.length_b   1.000
_cell.length_c   1.000
_cell.angle_alpha   90.00
_cell.angle_beta   90.00
_cell.angle_gamma   90.00
#
_symmetry.space_group_name_H-M   'P 1'
#
loop_
_entity.id
_entity.type
_entity.pdbx_description
1 polymer ?
#
loop_
_entity_poly.entity_id
_entity_poly.type
_entity_poly.pdbx_seq_one_letter_code
_entity_poly.pdbx_strand_id
1 'polypeptide(L)'
;MGVVDTFGRSVTGGWGTSDSGSVWAVSTVGGGSSADFNVGGFVSGKGTHSHGGTNRYMRSVVASANIQDPDQVMDLAIYSPFVTGAAVVMGVVGRYQDANNYYWLRTEFNAGSSNIQLKISKVVGGTDTQIANVNPLPGLSYGLSAVRMRARIIDDMLQIKAWPASGSEPASWNLTAYDSTFSAAGGVGIQSWVVGGNTNSMPFPITYDNYNADENITPVVLSAVAQDVWPTRVLVSLTGITVGSSVALYRVVGGERTLVRAGIGSTVTDKSFLRVDAELPFGEPVSYVAVVNGTTEYTTAPVTYALDGGKVAVTDAITGNAAEVVITAWDEKSYERQSSVFKVGGRNVVVSGDIGMFEGDIELLTETDSARENLTELLTNATEGAVQIRQPGGYAGVDSYAVVTRVAERRFSQDGSDQRRYFTLSVAEVESWAPAMEARGFTLQDIANAYTGLVLADIAADYATLLDIAQGDFS
;
A
#
# COMPACT_ATOMS: atom_id res chain seq x y z
N MET A 1 2.48 19.49 -2.03
CA MET A 1 2.83 20.01 -3.37
C MET A 1 4.34 20.11 -3.44
N GLY A 2 4.93 19.73 -4.57
CA GLY A 2 6.38 19.82 -4.76
C GLY A 2 6.89 21.25 -4.85
N VAL A 3 8.22 21.39 -4.83
CA VAL A 3 8.95 22.66 -4.96
C VAL A 3 9.84 22.58 -6.18
N VAL A 4 9.61 23.47 -7.15
CA VAL A 4 10.43 23.58 -8.37
C VAL A 4 11.01 24.99 -8.45
N ASP A 5 12.30 25.09 -8.74
CA ASP A 5 13.00 26.35 -8.90
C ASP A 5 14.17 26.26 -9.89
N THR A 6 14.06 26.99 -11.00
CA THR A 6 15.09 27.18 -12.03
C THR A 6 15.94 28.43 -11.80
N PHE A 7 15.65 29.19 -10.74
CA PHE A 7 16.42 30.37 -10.33
C PHE A 7 16.55 31.45 -11.41
N GLY A 8 15.62 31.52 -12.37
CA GLY A 8 15.63 32.51 -13.47
C GLY A 8 15.40 33.97 -13.05
N ARG A 9 15.16 34.23 -11.76
CA ARG A 9 14.90 35.56 -11.19
C ARG A 9 16.18 36.26 -10.70
N SER A 10 16.05 37.53 -10.30
CA SER A 10 17.10 38.27 -9.59
C SER A 10 16.61 38.73 -8.23
N VAL A 11 17.31 38.31 -7.17
CA VAL A 11 16.97 38.61 -5.78
C VAL A 11 18.27 38.85 -5.00
N THR A 12 18.28 39.85 -4.14
CA THR A 12 19.36 40.12 -3.18
C THR A 12 18.84 39.98 -1.76
N GLY A 13 19.69 39.57 -0.82
CA GLY A 13 19.26 39.43 0.58
C GLY A 13 18.40 38.19 0.84
N GLY A 14 18.49 37.16 0.00
CA GLY A 14 17.64 35.98 0.06
C GLY A 14 17.45 35.35 -1.31
N TRP A 15 16.55 34.35 -1.38
CA TRP A 15 16.19 33.69 -2.63
C TRP A 15 14.77 34.02 -3.10
N GLY A 16 13.88 34.56 -2.27
CA GLY A 16 12.52 34.93 -2.69
C GLY A 16 11.62 33.70 -2.96
N THR A 17 10.70 33.83 -3.90
CA THR A 17 9.72 32.78 -4.22
C THR A 17 10.19 31.90 -5.38
N SER A 18 10.05 30.58 -5.25
CA SER A 18 10.33 29.58 -6.27
C SER A 18 9.34 29.66 -7.44
N ASP A 19 9.67 29.01 -8.56
CA ASP A 19 8.79 28.96 -9.74
C ASP A 19 7.47 28.22 -9.47
N SER A 20 7.48 27.27 -8.53
CA SER A 20 6.29 26.59 -8.02
C SER A 20 5.49 27.40 -6.97
N GLY A 21 5.88 28.63 -6.67
CA GLY A 21 5.16 29.53 -5.76
C GLY A 21 5.53 29.44 -4.27
N SER A 22 6.53 28.65 -3.90
CA SER A 22 6.96 28.46 -2.52
C SER A 22 8.01 29.48 -2.09
N VAL A 23 7.95 29.99 -0.86
CA VAL A 23 8.91 31.00 -0.37
C VAL A 23 10.14 30.32 0.25
N TRP A 24 11.32 30.70 -0.20
CA TRP A 24 12.58 30.31 0.41
C TRP A 24 12.91 31.16 1.64
N ALA A 25 13.04 30.50 2.79
CA ALA A 25 13.60 31.08 4.01
C ALA A 25 15.11 30.80 4.07
N VAL A 26 15.91 31.84 4.29
CA VAL A 26 17.38 31.75 4.38
C VAL A 26 17.87 31.89 5.81
N SER A 27 18.92 31.17 6.19
CA SER A 27 19.51 31.24 7.53
C SER A 27 21.00 30.87 7.53
N THR A 28 21.73 31.35 8.54
CA THR A 28 23.16 31.11 8.72
C THR A 28 23.49 30.65 10.13
N VAL A 29 24.48 29.77 10.29
CA VAL A 29 25.06 29.39 11.59
C VAL A 29 26.58 29.58 11.54
N GLY A 30 27.19 30.14 12.58
CA GLY A 30 28.61 30.48 12.61
C GLY A 30 28.95 31.88 12.05
N GLY A 31 27.94 32.74 11.91
CA GLY A 31 28.05 34.09 11.35
C GLY A 31 27.59 34.18 9.89
N GLY A 32 27.41 35.40 9.40
CA GLY A 32 26.82 35.69 8.09
C GLY A 32 25.57 36.57 8.22
N SER A 33 24.98 36.92 7.08
CA SER A 33 23.73 37.68 7.01
C SER A 33 22.92 37.29 5.78
N SER A 34 21.69 37.78 5.67
CA SER A 34 20.87 37.55 4.47
C SER A 34 21.52 38.07 3.19
N ALA A 35 22.43 39.05 3.27
CA ALA A 35 23.19 39.56 2.12
C ALA A 35 24.10 38.51 1.46
N ASP A 36 24.41 37.42 2.17
CA ASP A 36 25.19 36.30 1.64
C ASP A 36 24.38 35.41 0.68
N PHE A 37 23.06 35.66 0.58
CA PHE A 37 22.14 34.93 -0.29
C PHE A 37 21.68 35.83 -1.42
N ASN A 38 21.75 35.31 -2.64
CA ASN A 38 21.23 35.98 -3.82
C ASN A 38 20.81 34.97 -4.88
N VAL A 39 19.97 35.42 -5.80
CA VAL A 39 19.68 34.73 -7.06
C VAL A 39 20.08 35.66 -8.19
N GLY A 40 20.87 35.16 -9.14
CA GLY A 40 21.30 35.92 -10.32
C GLY A 40 22.35 37.01 -10.04
N GLY A 41 22.71 37.27 -8.78
CA GLY A 41 23.63 38.34 -8.39
C GLY A 41 25.11 38.00 -8.61
N PHE A 42 25.52 36.76 -8.32
CA PHE A 42 26.88 36.29 -8.56
C PHE A 42 27.01 35.63 -9.95
N VAL A 43 26.12 34.68 -10.26
CA VAL A 43 25.98 34.08 -11.58
C VAL A 43 24.52 34.21 -11.99
N SER A 44 24.27 34.75 -13.18
CA SER A 44 22.91 34.93 -13.72
C SER A 44 22.16 33.60 -13.75
N GLY A 45 20.91 33.60 -13.28
CA GLY A 45 20.04 32.42 -13.27
C GLY A 45 20.41 31.34 -12.26
N LYS A 46 21.19 31.66 -11.21
CA LYS A 46 21.61 30.69 -10.18
C LYS A 46 21.30 31.19 -8.78
N GLY A 47 20.81 30.32 -7.91
CA GLY A 47 20.79 30.54 -6.47
C GLY A 47 22.21 30.48 -5.93
N THR A 48 22.59 31.37 -5.02
CA THR A 48 23.96 31.46 -4.50
C THR A 48 23.98 31.54 -2.98
N HIS A 49 24.89 30.79 -2.36
CA HIS A 49 25.39 30.99 -1.00
C HIS A 49 26.82 31.54 -1.08
N SER A 50 27.03 32.77 -0.61
CA SER A 50 28.33 33.46 -0.65
C SER A 50 29.03 33.36 0.71
N HIS A 51 29.91 32.38 0.89
CA HIS A 51 30.54 32.15 2.18
C HIS A 51 31.67 33.14 2.43
N GLY A 52 31.46 34.12 3.31
CA GLY A 52 32.51 35.08 3.72
C GLY A 52 33.57 34.55 4.68
N GLY A 53 33.58 33.25 4.98
CA GLY A 53 34.51 32.62 5.92
C GLY A 53 34.27 31.12 6.05
N THR A 54 35.14 30.43 6.81
CA THR A 54 35.04 28.99 7.07
C THR A 54 34.23 28.69 8.32
N ASN A 55 33.87 27.41 8.50
CA ASN A 55 33.03 26.89 9.57
C ASN A 55 31.65 27.58 9.67
N ARG A 56 31.08 27.96 8.51
CA ARG A 56 29.77 28.59 8.40
C ARG A 56 28.79 27.69 7.66
N TYR A 57 27.62 27.50 8.23
CA TYR A 57 26.51 26.84 7.57
C TYR A 57 25.59 27.89 6.96
N MET A 58 25.18 27.67 5.73
CA MET A 58 24.16 28.47 5.05
C MET A 58 23.06 27.55 4.56
N ARG A 59 21.82 27.91 4.84
CA ARG A 59 20.65 27.09 4.53
C ARG A 59 19.56 27.93 3.88
N SER A 60 18.95 27.39 2.84
CA SER A 60 17.76 27.90 2.18
C SER A 60 16.71 26.80 2.23
N VAL A 61 15.58 27.00 2.92
CA VAL A 61 14.51 26.00 3.08
C VAL A 61 13.16 26.53 2.65
N VAL A 62 12.33 25.63 2.14
CA VAL A 62 10.90 25.81 2.04
C VAL A 62 10.26 25.04 3.19
N ALA A 63 10.17 25.67 4.36
CA ALA A 63 9.60 25.04 5.55
C ALA A 63 8.09 24.72 5.41
N SER A 64 7.40 25.41 4.50
CA SER A 64 5.99 25.16 4.18
C SER A 64 5.76 23.95 3.27
N ALA A 65 6.82 23.41 2.65
CA ALA A 65 6.72 22.13 1.97
C ALA A 65 6.48 21.09 3.06
N ASN A 66 5.39 20.34 2.99
CA ASN A 66 5.06 19.32 3.97
C ASN A 66 5.09 17.97 3.26
N ILE A 67 6.30 17.50 2.95
CA ILE A 67 6.55 16.32 2.10
C ILE A 67 7.00 15.16 2.99
N GLN A 68 6.34 14.01 2.90
CA GLN A 68 6.61 12.85 3.75
C GLN A 68 7.78 12.05 3.22
N ASP A 69 7.74 11.71 1.93
CA ASP A 69 8.73 10.90 1.24
C ASP A 69 9.41 11.75 0.14
N PRO A 70 10.26 12.74 0.50
CA PRO A 70 10.83 13.68 -0.47
C PRO A 70 11.82 13.01 -1.43
N ASP A 71 11.66 13.28 -2.72
CA ASP A 71 12.64 13.01 -3.78
C ASP A 71 13.12 14.34 -4.36
N GLN A 72 14.40 14.67 -4.10
CA GLN A 72 15.00 15.96 -4.41
C GLN A 72 16.14 15.82 -5.41
N VAL A 73 16.13 16.65 -6.45
CA VAL A 73 17.19 16.76 -7.48
C VAL A 73 17.68 18.20 -7.52
N MET A 74 18.99 18.40 -7.66
CA MET A 74 19.56 19.72 -7.90
C MET A 74 20.93 19.67 -8.57
N ASP A 75 21.28 20.74 -9.25
CA ASP A 75 22.63 21.00 -9.75
C ASP A 75 23.43 21.80 -8.74
N LEU A 76 24.66 21.35 -8.52
CA LEU A 76 25.62 21.87 -7.56
C LEU A 76 26.87 22.34 -8.30
N ALA A 77 27.32 23.57 -8.07
CA ALA A 77 28.60 24.02 -8.57
C ALA A 77 29.38 24.83 -7.55
N ILE A 78 30.67 24.54 -7.46
CA ILE A 78 31.66 25.38 -6.78
C ILE A 78 32.35 26.26 -7.81
N TYR A 79 32.51 27.55 -7.53
CA TYR A 79 33.14 28.48 -8.46
C TYR A 79 34.67 28.54 -8.28
N SER A 80 35.29 27.37 -8.13
CA SER A 80 36.74 27.18 -8.06
C SER A 80 37.09 25.84 -8.70
N PRO A 81 38.13 25.77 -9.56
CA PRO A 81 38.55 24.49 -10.15
C PRO A 81 39.12 23.52 -9.12
N PHE A 82 39.52 23.99 -7.93
CA PHE A 82 40.06 23.18 -6.86
C PHE A 82 39.57 23.64 -5.49
N VAL A 83 39.20 22.69 -4.64
CA VAL A 83 39.09 22.93 -3.19
C VAL A 83 40.48 22.79 -2.57
N THR A 84 40.83 23.67 -1.64
CA THR A 84 42.12 23.66 -0.93
C THR A 84 41.93 23.67 0.58
N GLY A 85 42.81 22.97 1.31
CA GLY A 85 42.76 22.86 2.77
C GLY A 85 41.75 21.82 3.25
N ALA A 86 40.46 22.19 3.33
CA ALA A 86 39.36 21.37 3.82
C ALA A 86 38.13 21.46 2.90
N ALA A 87 37.16 20.58 3.10
CA ALA A 87 36.06 20.40 2.16
C ALA A 87 35.12 21.61 2.01
N VAL A 88 34.46 21.67 0.86
CA VAL A 88 33.24 22.44 0.65
C VAL A 88 32.09 21.44 0.54
N VAL A 89 31.03 21.63 1.32
CA VAL A 89 29.94 20.68 1.47
C VAL A 89 28.64 21.33 1.05
N MET A 90 27.82 20.61 0.29
CA MET A 90 26.49 21.06 -0.11
C MET A 90 25.57 19.88 -0.34
N GLY A 91 24.27 20.07 -0.08
CA GLY A 91 23.32 18.97 -0.10
C GLY A 91 21.91 19.43 0.17
N VAL A 92 20.98 18.47 0.14
CA VAL A 92 19.57 18.75 0.43
C VAL A 92 19.24 18.46 1.89
N VAL A 93 18.31 19.24 2.40
CA VAL A 93 17.64 19.04 3.67
C VAL A 93 16.30 18.34 3.39
N GLY A 94 16.00 17.27 4.12
CA GLY A 94 14.74 16.53 4.02
C GLY A 94 14.09 16.32 5.39
N ARG A 95 12.75 16.23 5.41
CA ARG A 95 11.93 16.16 6.64
C ARG A 95 12.29 17.24 7.66
N TYR A 96 12.46 18.47 7.17
CA TYR A 96 12.82 19.63 7.98
C TYR A 96 11.69 20.02 8.93
N GLN A 97 11.91 19.84 10.23
CA GLN A 97 10.97 20.26 11.27
C GLN A 97 11.31 21.67 11.76
N ASP A 98 12.59 21.90 12.04
CA ASP A 98 13.11 23.20 12.44
C ASP A 98 14.63 23.25 12.24
N ALA A 99 15.26 24.35 12.67
CA ALA A 99 16.67 24.60 12.43
C ALA A 99 17.64 23.58 13.06
N ASN A 100 17.16 22.77 13.99
CA ASN A 100 17.88 21.81 14.81
C ASN A 100 17.46 20.35 14.56
N ASN A 101 16.44 20.10 13.71
CA ASN A 101 15.82 18.79 13.53
C ASN A 101 15.52 18.51 12.04
N TYR A 102 16.38 17.73 11.36
CA TYR A 102 16.24 17.37 9.94
C TYR A 102 17.25 16.30 9.48
N TYR A 103 17.00 15.67 8.32
CA TYR A 103 18.02 14.88 7.61
C TYR A 103 18.83 15.76 6.64
N TRP A 104 20.13 15.50 6.52
CA TRP A 104 21.02 16.14 5.56
C TRP A 104 21.71 15.10 4.69
N LEU A 105 21.39 15.10 3.40
CA LEU A 105 22.01 14.24 2.40
C LEU A 105 22.90 15.13 1.53
N ARG A 106 24.21 14.91 1.56
CA ARG A 106 25.20 15.89 1.10
C ARG A 106 26.33 15.31 0.27
N THR A 107 26.83 16.14 -0.64
CA THR A 107 28.05 15.97 -1.41
C THR A 107 29.16 16.80 -0.79
N GLU A 108 30.30 16.18 -0.53
CA GLU A 108 31.49 16.82 0.04
C GLU A 108 32.58 16.87 -1.03
N PHE A 109 32.97 18.09 -1.43
CA PHE A 109 34.06 18.37 -2.34
C PHE A 109 35.33 18.54 -1.51
N ASN A 110 36.12 17.47 -1.38
CA ASN A 110 37.38 17.49 -0.62
C ASN A 110 38.53 18.08 -1.45
N ALA A 111 39.65 18.39 -0.80
CA ALA A 111 40.80 18.98 -1.48
C ALA A 111 41.31 18.09 -2.65
N GLY A 112 41.60 18.74 -3.79
CA GLY A 112 41.94 18.08 -5.06
C GLY A 112 40.72 17.69 -5.91
N SER A 113 40.86 17.62 -7.23
CA SER A 113 39.71 17.57 -8.17
C SER A 113 38.96 16.23 -8.29
N SER A 114 39.47 15.14 -7.73
CA SER A 114 38.88 13.79 -7.86
C SER A 114 38.41 13.20 -6.54
N ASN A 115 38.28 14.01 -5.49
CA ASN A 115 37.88 13.56 -4.16
C ASN A 115 36.51 14.13 -3.79
N ILE A 116 35.46 13.46 -4.26
CA ILE A 116 34.08 13.73 -3.87
C ILE A 116 33.62 12.62 -2.95
N GLN A 117 32.90 12.97 -1.90
CA GLN A 117 32.26 12.03 -0.98
C GLN A 117 30.74 12.30 -0.95
N LEU A 118 29.95 11.26 -0.69
CA LEU A 118 28.55 11.44 -0.29
C LEU A 118 28.39 11.04 1.17
N LYS A 119 27.49 11.75 1.87
CA LYS A 119 27.21 11.51 3.27
C LYS A 119 25.73 11.71 3.56
N ILE A 120 25.20 10.84 4.40
CA ILE A 120 23.87 10.95 4.99
C ILE A 120 24.07 11.19 6.48
N SER A 121 23.44 12.23 7.01
CA SER A 121 23.44 12.51 8.43
C SER A 121 22.07 13.02 8.90
N LYS A 122 21.87 12.98 10.21
CA LYS A 122 20.71 13.59 10.87
C LYS A 122 21.19 14.67 11.82
N VAL A 123 20.42 15.74 11.93
CA VAL A 123 20.62 16.77 12.94
C VAL A 123 19.46 16.65 13.92
N VAL A 124 19.78 16.37 15.18
CA VAL A 124 18.79 16.25 16.27
C VAL A 124 19.21 17.18 17.40
N GLY A 125 18.33 18.09 17.79
CA GLY A 125 18.69 19.11 18.80
C GLY A 125 19.94 19.92 18.44
N GLY A 126 20.21 20.11 17.15
CA GLY A 126 21.37 20.85 16.64
C GLY A 126 22.67 20.03 16.52
N THR A 127 22.64 18.74 16.87
CA THR A 127 23.81 17.85 16.79
C THR A 127 23.79 17.05 15.49
N ASP A 128 24.78 17.25 14.61
CA ASP A 128 24.96 16.50 13.37
C ASP A 128 25.57 15.12 13.66
N THR A 129 24.83 14.06 13.35
CA THR A 129 25.23 12.66 13.52
C THR A 129 25.28 11.98 12.16
N GLN A 130 26.46 11.50 11.76
CA GLN A 130 26.65 10.72 10.56
C GLN A 130 25.90 9.38 10.65
N ILE A 131 25.13 9.05 9.61
CA ILE A 131 24.45 7.77 9.45
C ILE A 131 25.28 6.87 8.51
N ALA A 132 25.65 7.40 7.34
CA ALA A 132 26.41 6.65 6.35
C ALA A 132 27.26 7.57 5.47
N ASN A 133 28.30 7.02 4.85
CA ASN A 133 29.14 7.74 3.89
C ASN A 133 29.72 6.81 2.83
N VAL A 134 30.07 7.37 1.68
CA VAL A 134 30.95 6.76 0.67
C VAL A 134 32.07 7.75 0.34
N ASN A 135 33.31 7.31 0.49
CA ASN A 135 34.49 8.16 0.30
C ASN A 135 35.70 7.34 -0.20
N PRO A 136 36.31 7.66 -1.36
CA PRO A 136 35.78 8.58 -2.37
C PRO A 136 34.58 7.95 -3.09
N LEU A 137 33.76 8.77 -3.73
CA LEU A 137 32.74 8.34 -4.70
C LEU A 137 33.45 7.94 -6.00
N PRO A 138 33.45 6.66 -6.39
CA PRO A 138 34.19 6.22 -7.57
C PRO A 138 33.66 6.85 -8.86
N GLY A 139 34.58 7.28 -9.74
CA GLY A 139 34.23 7.74 -11.08
C GLY A 139 33.66 9.16 -11.18
N LEU A 140 33.61 9.92 -10.07
CA LEU A 140 33.18 11.32 -10.09
C LEU A 140 34.35 12.25 -9.72
N SER A 141 34.56 13.26 -10.55
CA SER A 141 35.46 14.38 -10.30
C SER A 141 34.69 15.69 -10.41
N TYR A 142 35.27 16.76 -9.89
CA TYR A 142 34.71 18.10 -9.98
C TYR A 142 35.70 19.08 -10.60
N GLY A 143 35.15 20.20 -11.06
CA GLY A 143 35.86 21.35 -11.60
C GLY A 143 34.88 22.49 -11.72
N LEU A 144 34.93 23.24 -12.81
CA LEU A 144 33.96 24.31 -13.08
C LEU A 144 32.60 23.80 -13.58
N SER A 145 32.51 22.53 -13.97
CA SER A 145 31.24 21.91 -14.36
C SER A 145 30.41 21.53 -13.14
N ALA A 146 29.09 21.68 -13.26
CA ALA A 146 28.17 21.30 -12.21
C ALA A 146 28.12 19.77 -12.00
N VAL A 147 27.93 19.37 -10.74
CA VAL A 147 27.56 18.02 -10.32
C VAL A 147 26.06 18.02 -10.06
N ARG A 148 25.33 17.07 -10.63
CA ARG A 148 23.93 16.84 -10.27
C ARG A 148 23.88 15.85 -9.13
N MET A 149 23.02 16.11 -8.16
CA MET A 149 22.68 15.14 -7.12
C MET A 149 21.19 14.87 -7.10
N ARG A 150 20.86 13.65 -6.66
CA ARG A 150 19.51 13.25 -6.28
C ARG A 150 19.57 12.63 -4.89
N ALA A 151 18.59 12.96 -4.07
CA ALA A 151 18.43 12.42 -2.73
C ALA A 151 16.97 12.07 -2.50
N ARG A 152 16.71 10.90 -1.95
CA ARG A 152 15.37 10.36 -1.76
C ARG A 152 15.22 9.84 -0.34
N ILE A 153 14.05 10.09 0.23
CA ILE A 153 13.61 9.53 1.50
C ILE A 153 12.29 8.82 1.23
N ILE A 154 12.17 7.53 1.56
CA ILE A 154 10.91 6.77 1.54
C ILE A 154 10.83 6.01 2.85
N ASP A 155 9.80 6.27 3.65
CA ASP A 155 9.67 5.67 4.98
C ASP A 155 10.98 5.87 5.78
N ASP A 156 11.68 4.82 6.17
CA ASP A 156 12.97 4.93 6.89
C ASP A 156 14.20 4.88 5.96
N MET A 157 14.02 4.67 4.66
CA MET A 157 15.10 4.51 3.69
C MET A 157 15.58 5.87 3.16
N LEU A 158 16.88 6.15 3.32
CA LEU A 158 17.57 7.36 2.89
C LEU A 158 18.56 7.03 1.77
N GLN A 159 18.44 7.68 0.62
CA GLN A 159 19.29 7.40 -0.55
C GLN A 159 19.87 8.68 -1.14
N ILE A 160 21.12 8.63 -1.61
CA ILE A 160 21.76 9.72 -2.34
C ILE A 160 22.63 9.18 -3.47
N LYS A 161 22.63 9.89 -4.59
CA LYS A 161 23.54 9.66 -5.71
C LYS A 161 23.95 10.99 -6.36
N ALA A 162 25.12 11.00 -6.97
CA ALA A 162 25.66 12.17 -7.65
C ALA A 162 26.41 11.78 -8.93
N TRP A 163 26.33 12.63 -9.94
CA TRP A 163 26.92 12.42 -11.26
C TRP A 163 27.22 13.75 -11.96
N PRO A 164 28.01 13.80 -13.05
CA PRO A 164 28.21 15.05 -13.78
C PRO A 164 26.87 15.55 -14.33
N ALA A 165 26.56 16.84 -14.17
CA ALA A 165 25.24 17.37 -14.55
C ALA A 165 24.92 17.24 -16.05
N SER A 166 25.95 17.14 -16.90
CA SER A 166 25.82 16.87 -18.35
C SER A 166 25.67 15.38 -18.69
N GLY A 167 25.81 14.48 -17.72
CA GLY A 167 25.73 13.03 -17.91
C GLY A 167 24.35 12.45 -17.60
N SER A 168 24.15 11.20 -17.98
CA SER A 168 22.94 10.45 -17.65
C SER A 168 22.90 10.08 -16.17
N GLU A 169 21.70 10.10 -15.58
CA GLU A 169 21.46 9.66 -14.22
C GLU A 169 21.83 8.17 -14.06
N PRO A 170 22.66 7.80 -13.06
CA PRO A 170 22.95 6.40 -12.77
C PRO A 170 21.70 5.61 -12.35
N ALA A 171 21.60 4.36 -12.80
CA ALA A 171 20.50 3.47 -12.43
C ALA A 171 20.53 3.12 -10.92
N SER A 172 21.72 2.81 -10.39
CA SER A 172 21.92 2.48 -8.98
C SER A 172 22.13 3.71 -8.11
N TRP A 173 21.64 3.66 -6.88
CA TRP A 173 22.01 4.64 -5.85
C TRP A 173 23.45 4.43 -5.39
N ASN A 174 24.20 5.52 -5.19
CA ASN A 174 25.57 5.43 -4.73
C ASN A 174 25.67 5.12 -3.23
N LEU A 175 24.68 5.57 -2.45
CA LEU A 175 24.61 5.38 -1.01
C LEU A 175 23.16 5.21 -0.58
N THR A 176 22.90 4.19 0.23
CA THR A 176 21.61 3.90 0.86
C THR A 176 21.84 3.64 2.35
N ALA A 177 20.96 4.15 3.21
CA ALA A 177 20.95 3.95 4.65
C ALA A 177 19.52 3.88 5.17
N TYR A 178 19.33 3.47 6.42
CA TYR A 178 18.04 3.40 7.08
C TYR A 178 18.09 4.17 8.41
N ASP A 179 17.12 5.05 8.66
CA ASP A 179 16.95 5.76 9.93
C ASP A 179 15.50 6.25 10.10
N SER A 180 14.93 6.01 11.28
CA SER A 180 13.52 6.27 11.61
C SER A 180 13.31 7.48 12.55
N THR A 181 14.34 8.33 12.73
CA THR A 181 14.28 9.45 13.70
C THR A 181 13.19 10.46 13.36
N PHE A 182 13.03 10.78 12.07
CA PHE A 182 12.02 11.71 11.59
C PHE A 182 11.00 10.97 10.75
N SER A 183 9.88 10.55 11.34
CA SER A 183 8.79 9.85 10.65
C SER A 183 7.68 10.76 10.13
N ALA A 184 7.63 12.03 10.56
CA ALA A 184 6.65 13.00 10.10
C ALA A 184 7.13 13.74 8.84
N ALA A 185 6.17 14.16 8.02
CA ALA A 185 6.39 15.06 6.89
C ALA A 185 7.00 16.38 7.37
N GLY A 186 7.73 17.05 6.48
CA GLY A 186 8.34 18.33 6.80
C GLY A 186 8.91 19.03 5.59
N GLY A 187 9.58 20.15 5.87
CA GLY A 187 10.21 21.00 4.88
C GLY A 187 11.30 20.31 4.07
N VAL A 188 11.60 20.93 2.94
CA VAL A 188 12.71 20.55 2.06
C VAL A 188 13.60 21.76 1.79
N GLY A 189 14.82 21.54 1.37
CA GLY A 189 15.68 22.65 0.95
C GLY A 189 17.12 22.28 0.74
N ILE A 190 17.99 23.27 0.84
CA ILE A 190 19.40 23.20 0.50
C ILE A 190 20.23 23.71 1.67
N GLN A 191 21.33 23.02 1.97
CA GLN A 191 22.31 23.45 2.96
C GLN A 191 23.73 23.30 2.41
N SER A 192 24.59 24.26 2.74
CA SER A 192 26.02 24.20 2.49
C SER A 192 26.86 24.56 3.70
N TRP A 193 28.09 24.08 3.70
CA TRP A 193 29.09 24.34 4.73
C TRP A 193 30.47 24.41 4.09
N VAL A 194 31.19 25.50 4.34
CA VAL A 194 32.63 25.54 4.07
C VAL A 194 33.36 25.12 5.34
N VAL A 195 34.03 23.97 5.31
CA VAL A 195 34.60 23.33 6.50
C VAL A 195 35.73 24.17 7.09
N GLY A 196 35.85 24.18 8.43
CA GLY A 196 36.99 24.79 9.11
C GLY A 196 38.32 24.23 8.59
N GLY A 197 39.25 25.12 8.23
CA GLY A 197 40.53 24.75 7.60
C GLY A 197 40.54 24.79 6.08
N ASN A 198 39.42 25.13 5.42
CA ASN A 198 39.43 25.48 4.00
C ASN A 198 40.27 26.75 3.78
N THR A 199 41.07 26.75 2.70
CA THR A 199 42.01 27.84 2.39
C THR A 199 41.71 28.53 1.06
N ASN A 200 40.56 28.25 0.44
CA ASN A 200 40.13 28.98 -0.73
C ASN A 200 39.88 30.46 -0.39
N SER A 201 40.06 31.35 -1.36
CA SER A 201 39.79 32.77 -1.20
C SER A 201 38.32 33.02 -0.87
N MET A 202 38.07 33.93 0.08
CA MET A 202 36.74 34.34 0.50
C MET A 202 36.38 35.71 -0.09
N PRO A 203 35.10 36.00 -0.40
CA PRO A 203 33.96 35.09 -0.24
C PRO A 203 34.00 33.92 -1.24
N PHE A 204 33.63 32.72 -0.78
CA PHE A 204 33.57 31.51 -1.59
C PHE A 204 32.12 31.23 -2.02
N PRO A 205 31.77 31.45 -3.30
CA PRO A 205 30.41 31.27 -3.77
C PRO A 205 30.15 29.81 -4.14
N ILE A 206 29.02 29.32 -3.66
CA ILE A 206 28.41 28.04 -4.03
C ILE A 206 27.12 28.35 -4.76
N THR A 207 26.95 27.77 -5.95
CA THR A 207 25.79 28.03 -6.80
C THR A 207 24.95 26.79 -7.02
N TYR A 208 23.65 27.00 -7.16
CA TYR A 208 22.63 25.97 -7.35
C TYR A 208 21.77 26.28 -8.57
N ASP A 209 21.30 25.23 -9.22
CA ASP A 209 20.31 25.32 -10.29
C ASP A 209 19.38 24.11 -10.33
N ASN A 210 18.28 24.21 -11.06
CA ASN A 210 17.36 23.13 -11.39
C ASN A 210 16.91 22.34 -10.15
N TYR A 211 16.52 23.05 -9.08
CA TYR A 211 16.03 22.42 -7.87
C TYR A 211 14.61 21.88 -8.11
N ASN A 212 14.43 20.60 -7.86
CA ASN A 212 13.12 19.98 -7.75
C ASN A 212 13.05 19.15 -6.47
N ALA A 213 11.94 19.25 -5.75
CA ALA A 213 11.61 18.41 -4.63
C ALA A 213 10.13 18.00 -4.70
N ASP A 214 9.86 16.73 -4.93
CA ASP A 214 8.51 16.19 -5.05
C ASP A 214 8.26 15.12 -3.98
N GLU A 215 6.98 14.85 -3.73
CA GLU A 215 6.57 13.64 -3.01
C GLU A 215 6.89 12.43 -3.88
N ASN A 216 7.58 11.44 -3.33
CA ASN A 216 7.76 10.16 -3.98
C ASN A 216 6.45 9.36 -3.86
N ILE A 217 5.50 9.66 -4.75
CA ILE A 217 4.20 9.00 -4.78
C ILE A 217 4.38 7.56 -5.24
N THR A 218 4.18 6.60 -4.33
CA THR A 218 3.85 5.23 -4.74
C THR A 218 2.48 5.29 -5.41
N PRO A 219 2.34 4.89 -6.69
CA PRO A 219 1.04 4.96 -7.36
C PRO A 219 0.04 4.09 -6.61
N VAL A 220 -1.20 4.58 -6.49
CA VAL A 220 -2.29 3.76 -5.96
C VAL A 220 -2.61 2.69 -7.00
N VAL A 221 -2.55 1.42 -6.58
CA VAL A 221 -2.79 0.27 -7.45
C VAL A 221 -3.86 -0.61 -6.82
N LEU A 222 -4.89 -0.93 -7.60
CA LEU A 222 -5.85 -1.98 -7.28
C LEU A 222 -5.50 -3.23 -8.08
N SER A 223 -5.29 -4.34 -7.39
CA SER A 223 -5.09 -5.66 -8.00
C SER A 223 -6.07 -6.68 -7.42
N ALA A 224 -6.38 -7.69 -8.21
CA ALA A 224 -7.20 -8.83 -7.82
C ALA A 224 -6.46 -10.10 -8.24
N VAL A 225 -6.19 -10.99 -7.27
CA VAL A 225 -5.37 -12.18 -7.45
C VAL A 225 -6.14 -13.38 -6.95
N ALA A 226 -6.33 -14.38 -7.80
CA ALA A 226 -6.90 -15.66 -7.38
C ALA A 226 -5.97 -16.36 -6.39
N GLN A 227 -6.54 -16.87 -5.30
CA GLN A 227 -5.85 -17.70 -4.33
C GLN A 227 -5.89 -19.16 -4.78
N ASP A 228 -4.83 -19.91 -4.48
CA ASP A 228 -4.68 -21.33 -4.80
C ASP A 228 -5.40 -22.19 -3.76
N VAL A 229 -6.73 -22.04 -3.70
CA VAL A 229 -7.63 -22.76 -2.78
C VAL A 229 -8.90 -23.14 -3.52
N TRP A 230 -9.52 -24.25 -3.10
CA TRP A 230 -10.78 -24.70 -3.68
C TRP A 230 -11.98 -24.41 -2.76
N PRO A 231 -13.07 -23.82 -3.27
CA PRO A 231 -13.17 -23.19 -4.57
C PRO A 231 -12.44 -21.84 -4.58
N THR A 232 -12.12 -21.33 -5.77
CA THR A 232 -11.29 -20.12 -5.91
C THR A 232 -11.89 -18.93 -5.16
N ARG A 233 -11.02 -18.29 -4.38
CA ARG A 233 -11.24 -16.99 -3.73
C ARG A 233 -10.33 -15.95 -4.37
N VAL A 234 -10.69 -14.68 -4.28
CA VAL A 234 -9.88 -13.59 -4.87
C VAL A 234 -9.43 -12.62 -3.78
N LEU A 235 -8.12 -12.52 -3.60
CA LEU A 235 -7.52 -11.47 -2.79
C LEU A 235 -7.51 -10.18 -3.61
N VAL A 236 -8.21 -9.17 -3.11
CA VAL A 236 -8.29 -7.84 -3.71
C VAL A 236 -7.45 -6.90 -2.86
N SER A 237 -6.45 -6.29 -3.49
CA SER A 237 -5.43 -5.48 -2.81
C SER A 237 -5.39 -4.09 -3.38
N LEU A 238 -5.71 -3.09 -2.55
CA LEU A 238 -5.49 -1.69 -2.85
C LEU A 238 -4.23 -1.22 -2.11
N THR A 239 -3.18 -0.84 -2.84
CA THR A 239 -1.90 -0.40 -2.26
C THR A 239 -1.58 1.04 -2.68
N GLY A 240 -0.66 1.70 -1.96
CA GLY A 240 -0.22 3.06 -2.26
C GLY A 240 -1.16 4.16 -1.75
N ILE A 241 -2.15 3.81 -0.91
CA ILE A 241 -3.09 4.77 -0.33
C ILE A 241 -2.46 5.52 0.85
N THR A 242 -3.00 6.69 1.18
CA THR A 242 -2.57 7.46 2.35
C THR A 242 -3.27 6.97 3.61
N VAL A 243 -2.52 6.77 4.71
CA VAL A 243 -3.08 6.47 6.03
C VAL A 243 -4.12 7.53 6.42
N GLY A 244 -5.25 7.08 6.94
CA GLY A 244 -6.40 7.93 7.28
C GLY A 244 -7.43 8.10 6.17
N SER A 245 -7.16 7.62 4.95
CA SER A 245 -8.14 7.63 3.86
C SER A 245 -9.36 6.75 4.18
N SER A 246 -10.50 7.04 3.55
CA SER A 246 -11.62 6.11 3.49
C SER A 246 -11.59 5.29 2.21
N VAL A 247 -11.97 4.02 2.29
CA VAL A 247 -12.00 3.08 1.16
C VAL A 247 -13.32 2.32 1.17
N ALA A 248 -13.94 2.16 -0.01
CA ALA A 248 -15.04 1.24 -0.24
C ALA A 248 -14.71 0.33 -1.43
N LEU A 249 -14.72 -0.98 -1.21
CA LEU A 249 -14.36 -1.99 -2.20
C LEU A 249 -15.60 -2.76 -2.68
N TYR A 250 -15.78 -2.78 -3.99
CA TYR A 250 -16.92 -3.41 -4.66
C TYR A 250 -16.46 -4.49 -5.63
N ARG A 251 -17.19 -5.60 -5.65
CA ARG A 251 -17.25 -6.54 -6.77
C ARG A 251 -18.20 -5.98 -7.82
N VAL A 252 -17.85 -6.13 -9.09
CA VAL A 252 -18.67 -5.72 -10.23
C VAL A 252 -18.90 -6.90 -11.17
N VAL A 253 -20.17 -7.24 -11.36
CA VAL A 253 -20.63 -8.33 -12.25
C VAL A 253 -21.77 -7.78 -13.10
N GLY A 254 -21.69 -7.93 -14.42
CA GLY A 254 -22.72 -7.38 -15.33
C GLY A 254 -22.94 -5.86 -15.24
N GLY A 255 -21.99 -5.12 -14.64
CA GLY A 255 -22.11 -3.68 -14.36
C GLY A 255 -22.72 -3.33 -13.00
N GLU A 256 -23.25 -4.30 -12.26
CA GLU A 256 -23.79 -4.09 -10.91
C GLU A 256 -22.69 -4.16 -9.86
N ARG A 257 -22.69 -3.20 -8.92
CA ARG A 257 -21.72 -3.12 -7.83
C ARG A 257 -22.29 -3.77 -6.58
N THR A 258 -21.61 -4.78 -6.05
CA THR A 258 -21.88 -5.38 -4.75
C THR A 258 -20.69 -5.13 -3.82
N LEU A 259 -20.92 -4.74 -2.58
CA LEU A 259 -19.81 -4.52 -1.65
C LEU A 259 -19.11 -5.87 -1.36
N VAL A 260 -17.77 -5.88 -1.43
CA VAL A 260 -16.99 -7.02 -0.91
C VAL A 260 -17.13 -7.04 0.62
N ARG A 261 -17.19 -8.22 1.23
CA ARG A 261 -17.26 -8.37 2.70
C ARG A 261 -16.17 -7.58 3.41
N ALA A 262 -16.57 -6.89 4.49
CA ALA A 262 -15.76 -5.94 5.23
C ALA A 262 -15.10 -4.85 4.35
N GLY A 263 -15.59 -4.62 3.13
CA GLY A 263 -14.97 -3.77 2.11
C GLY A 263 -14.99 -2.28 2.39
N ILE A 264 -15.48 -1.85 3.56
CA ILE A 264 -15.46 -0.45 3.99
C ILE A 264 -14.38 -0.27 5.05
N GLY A 265 -13.41 0.60 4.76
CA GLY A 265 -12.47 1.15 5.73
C GLY A 265 -12.75 2.64 5.89
N SER A 266 -13.37 3.07 7.00
CA SER A 266 -13.67 4.50 7.22
C SER A 266 -12.44 5.34 7.52
N THR A 267 -11.40 4.72 8.08
CA THR A 267 -10.09 5.32 8.34
C THR A 267 -9.06 4.20 8.31
N VAL A 268 -8.40 4.02 7.16
CA VAL A 268 -7.37 2.97 7.03
C VAL A 268 -6.14 3.33 7.85
N THR A 269 -5.54 2.34 8.51
CA THR A 269 -4.36 2.53 9.37
C THR A 269 -3.05 2.22 8.65
N ASP A 270 -3.12 1.70 7.43
CA ASP A 270 -1.97 1.30 6.61
C ASP A 270 -2.06 1.92 5.20
N LYS A 271 -0.94 1.95 4.48
CA LYS A 271 -0.84 2.31 3.06
C LYS A 271 -1.42 1.22 2.13
N SER A 272 -2.07 0.21 2.71
CA SER A 272 -2.75 -0.87 2.00
C SER A 272 -4.13 -1.19 2.61
N PHE A 273 -5.06 -1.63 1.78
CA PHE A 273 -6.37 -2.14 2.17
C PHE A 273 -6.69 -3.40 1.37
N LEU A 274 -6.76 -4.54 2.04
CA LEU A 274 -6.90 -5.85 1.43
C LEU A 274 -8.21 -6.50 1.88
N ARG A 275 -8.89 -7.20 0.97
CA ARG A 275 -10.07 -8.03 1.28
C ARG A 275 -10.09 -9.27 0.42
N VAL A 276 -10.65 -10.35 0.95
CA VAL A 276 -10.91 -11.56 0.18
C VAL A 276 -12.35 -11.57 -0.28
N ASP A 277 -12.53 -11.69 -1.58
CA ASP A 277 -13.82 -12.02 -2.17
C ASP A 277 -13.97 -13.54 -2.28
N ALA A 278 -14.73 -14.09 -1.34
CA ALA A 278 -15.07 -15.51 -1.28
C ALA A 278 -16.42 -15.85 -1.92
N GLU A 279 -17.12 -14.84 -2.45
CA GLU A 279 -18.54 -14.95 -2.83
C GLU A 279 -18.79 -14.61 -4.29
N LEU A 280 -17.72 -14.46 -5.07
CA LEU A 280 -17.81 -14.22 -6.50
C LEU A 280 -18.64 -15.33 -7.20
N PRO A 281 -19.40 -14.98 -8.24
CA PRO A 281 -20.07 -15.95 -9.09
C PRO A 281 -19.07 -16.60 -10.06
N PHE A 282 -19.15 -17.92 -10.23
CA PHE A 282 -18.30 -18.65 -11.16
C PHE A 282 -18.88 -18.62 -12.57
N GLY A 283 -18.00 -18.47 -13.57
CA GLY A 283 -18.38 -18.43 -14.99
C GLY A 283 -18.84 -17.06 -15.50
N GLU A 284 -18.96 -16.06 -14.62
CA GLU A 284 -19.27 -14.67 -15.00
C GLU A 284 -18.00 -13.80 -14.99
N PRO A 285 -17.90 -12.77 -15.86
CA PRO A 285 -16.83 -11.79 -15.77
C PRO A 285 -16.96 -10.94 -14.49
N VAL A 286 -15.94 -11.01 -13.64
CA VAL A 286 -15.86 -10.28 -12.37
C VAL A 286 -14.76 -9.23 -12.46
N SER A 287 -15.06 -7.99 -12.11
CA SER A 287 -14.07 -6.92 -11.90
C SER A 287 -14.24 -6.32 -10.52
N TYR A 288 -13.25 -5.56 -10.05
CA TYR A 288 -13.30 -4.89 -8.76
C TYR A 288 -13.14 -3.40 -8.91
N VAL A 289 -13.88 -2.64 -8.09
CA VAL A 289 -13.78 -1.19 -8.01
C VAL A 289 -13.49 -0.80 -6.57
N ALA A 290 -12.42 -0.04 -6.36
CA ALA A 290 -12.13 0.61 -5.08
C ALA A 290 -12.41 2.11 -5.20
N VAL A 291 -13.21 2.65 -4.28
CA VAL A 291 -13.50 4.08 -4.17
C VAL A 291 -12.76 4.63 -2.96
N VAL A 292 -11.78 5.50 -3.21
CA VAL A 292 -10.97 6.16 -2.18
C VAL A 292 -11.50 7.56 -1.90
N ASN A 293 -11.69 7.90 -0.63
CA ASN A 293 -12.23 9.18 -0.16
C ASN A 293 -13.56 9.56 -0.83
N GLY A 294 -14.37 8.55 -1.17
CA GLY A 294 -15.69 8.69 -1.78
C GLY A 294 -15.72 9.21 -3.22
N THR A 295 -14.57 9.48 -3.85
CA THR A 295 -14.52 10.16 -5.15
C THR A 295 -13.60 9.49 -6.16
N THR A 296 -12.43 9.01 -5.74
CA THR A 296 -11.41 8.47 -6.67
C THR A 296 -11.62 6.98 -6.86
N GLU A 297 -11.86 6.55 -8.10
CA GLU A 297 -12.08 5.14 -8.43
C GLU A 297 -10.85 4.49 -9.05
N TYR A 298 -10.59 3.25 -8.63
CA TYR A 298 -9.62 2.34 -9.23
C TYR A 298 -10.36 1.08 -9.65
N THR A 299 -10.04 0.52 -10.82
CA THR A 299 -10.78 -0.61 -11.39
C THR A 299 -9.83 -1.66 -11.93
N THR A 300 -10.15 -2.93 -11.70
CA THR A 300 -9.44 -4.05 -12.32
C THR A 300 -10.07 -4.41 -13.66
N ALA A 301 -9.29 -5.04 -14.54
CA ALA A 301 -9.86 -5.70 -15.71
C ALA A 301 -10.82 -6.83 -15.28
N PRO A 302 -11.88 -7.12 -16.05
CA PRO A 302 -12.76 -8.24 -15.77
C PRO A 302 -12.04 -9.58 -16.00
N VAL A 303 -12.23 -10.50 -15.07
CA VAL A 303 -11.70 -11.87 -15.11
C VAL A 303 -12.85 -12.84 -14.85
N THR A 304 -12.94 -13.89 -15.65
CA THR A 304 -13.90 -14.97 -15.43
C THR A 304 -13.22 -16.09 -14.65
N TYR A 305 -13.73 -16.37 -13.47
CA TYR A 305 -13.24 -17.46 -12.62
C TYR A 305 -14.07 -18.72 -12.88
N ALA A 306 -13.41 -19.82 -13.21
CA ALA A 306 -14.05 -21.12 -13.35
C ALA A 306 -14.15 -21.80 -11.99
N LEU A 307 -15.18 -22.64 -11.81
CA LEU A 307 -15.25 -23.54 -10.67
C LEU A 307 -14.58 -24.86 -11.07
N ASP A 308 -13.38 -25.09 -10.56
CA ASP A 308 -12.63 -26.32 -10.81
C ASP A 308 -13.42 -27.53 -10.35
N GLY A 309 -13.45 -28.57 -11.19
CA GLY A 309 -14.33 -29.75 -11.03
C GLY A 309 -15.67 -29.62 -11.76
N GLY A 310 -16.14 -28.40 -12.03
CA GLY A 310 -17.36 -28.14 -12.82
C GLY A 310 -18.65 -28.59 -12.12
N LYS A 311 -18.60 -28.85 -10.82
CA LYS A 311 -19.74 -29.20 -9.97
C LYS A 311 -20.14 -28.02 -9.09
N VAL A 312 -21.11 -28.20 -8.21
CA VAL A 312 -21.58 -27.17 -7.29
C VAL A 312 -20.64 -27.07 -6.09
N ALA A 313 -20.31 -25.85 -5.69
CA ALA A 313 -19.62 -25.57 -4.45
C ALA A 313 -20.62 -25.17 -3.37
N VAL A 314 -20.59 -25.85 -2.23
CA VAL A 314 -21.23 -25.39 -0.99
C VAL A 314 -20.12 -24.85 -0.11
N THR A 315 -20.24 -23.60 0.33
CA THR A 315 -19.16 -22.90 1.04
C THR A 315 -19.64 -22.07 2.20
N ASP A 316 -18.81 -21.93 3.22
CA ASP A 316 -18.88 -20.85 4.19
C ASP A 316 -17.84 -19.78 3.79
N ALA A 317 -18.35 -18.60 3.38
CA ALA A 317 -17.50 -17.50 2.94
C ALA A 317 -16.58 -16.99 4.07
N ILE A 318 -17.02 -17.09 5.32
CA ILE A 318 -16.31 -16.56 6.49
C ILE A 318 -15.16 -17.48 6.88
N THR A 319 -15.42 -18.77 7.09
CA THR A 319 -14.40 -19.70 7.60
C THR A 319 -13.43 -20.19 6.53
N GLY A 320 -13.83 -20.27 5.26
CA GLY A 320 -13.05 -20.96 4.24
C GLY A 320 -13.61 -22.32 3.86
N ASN A 321 -14.37 -22.95 4.77
CA ASN A 321 -14.81 -24.32 4.60
C ASN A 321 -15.67 -24.48 3.35
N ALA A 322 -15.42 -25.56 2.60
CA ALA A 322 -16.06 -25.77 1.32
C ALA A 322 -16.15 -27.25 0.97
N ALA A 323 -17.17 -27.63 0.20
CA ALA A 323 -17.33 -28.98 -0.31
C ALA A 323 -17.85 -29.00 -1.75
N GLU A 324 -17.30 -29.92 -2.55
CA GLU A 324 -17.73 -30.19 -3.92
C GLU A 324 -18.90 -31.17 -3.91
N VAL A 325 -20.02 -30.78 -4.52
CA VAL A 325 -21.24 -31.58 -4.54
C VAL A 325 -21.92 -31.55 -5.91
N VAL A 326 -22.73 -32.56 -6.20
CA VAL A 326 -23.70 -32.53 -7.31
C VAL A 326 -25.09 -32.37 -6.71
N ILE A 327 -25.87 -31.40 -7.18
CA ILE A 327 -27.29 -31.31 -6.82
C ILE A 327 -28.04 -32.36 -7.65
N THR A 328 -28.63 -33.36 -7.00
CA THR A 328 -29.38 -34.45 -7.66
C THR A 328 -30.87 -34.21 -7.67
N ALA A 329 -31.38 -33.48 -6.67
CA ALA A 329 -32.73 -32.97 -6.64
C ALA A 329 -32.76 -31.67 -5.83
N TRP A 330 -33.67 -30.78 -6.21
CA TRP A 330 -34.02 -29.60 -5.43
C TRP A 330 -35.53 -29.52 -5.48
N ASP A 331 -36.17 -29.42 -4.32
CA ASP A 331 -37.61 -29.22 -4.24
C ASP A 331 -38.06 -28.05 -5.13
N GLU A 332 -39.31 -28.15 -5.61
CA GLU A 332 -39.94 -27.04 -6.32
C GLU A 332 -39.83 -25.77 -5.46
N LYS A 333 -39.29 -24.69 -6.05
CA LYS A 333 -39.26 -23.37 -5.40
C LYS A 333 -40.68 -22.83 -5.22
N SER A 334 -41.34 -23.35 -4.20
CA SER A 334 -42.66 -22.94 -3.75
C SER A 334 -42.50 -21.90 -2.65
N TYR A 335 -43.29 -20.83 -2.75
CA TYR A 335 -43.23 -19.73 -1.81
C TYR A 335 -44.59 -19.61 -1.12
N GLU A 336 -44.62 -19.94 0.17
CA GLU A 336 -45.82 -19.85 0.96
C GLU A 336 -45.91 -18.50 1.67
N ARG A 337 -47.14 -17.96 1.73
CA ARG A 337 -47.44 -16.77 2.53
C ARG A 337 -47.90 -17.24 3.89
N GLN A 338 -47.29 -16.72 4.96
CA GLN A 338 -47.85 -16.91 6.30
C GLN A 338 -49.24 -16.27 6.35
N SER A 339 -50.27 -17.11 6.39
CA SER A 339 -51.65 -16.67 6.26
C SER A 339 -52.62 -17.54 7.06
N SER A 340 -53.74 -16.92 7.43
CA SER A 340 -54.88 -17.57 8.07
C SER A 340 -56.15 -17.22 7.30
N VAL A 341 -56.89 -18.25 6.90
CA VAL A 341 -58.14 -18.10 6.13
C VAL A 341 -59.32 -18.50 6.99
N PHE A 342 -60.31 -17.63 7.12
CA PHE A 342 -61.57 -17.91 7.80
C PHE A 342 -62.77 -17.57 6.93
N LYS A 343 -63.89 -18.22 7.22
CA LYS A 343 -65.15 -18.06 6.47
C LYS A 343 -66.12 -17.23 7.28
N VAL A 344 -66.60 -16.12 6.72
CA VAL A 344 -67.67 -15.29 7.32
C VAL A 344 -68.79 -15.11 6.32
N GLY A 345 -69.98 -15.65 6.64
CA GLY A 345 -71.15 -15.53 5.76
C GLY A 345 -70.95 -16.08 4.34
N GLY A 346 -70.15 -17.13 4.18
CA GLY A 346 -69.83 -17.73 2.87
C GLY A 346 -68.67 -17.07 2.11
N ARG A 347 -68.08 -15.99 2.63
CA ARG A 347 -66.92 -15.31 2.04
C ARG A 347 -65.62 -15.76 2.70
N ASN A 348 -64.54 -15.81 1.93
CA ASN A 348 -63.19 -15.91 2.47
C ASN A 348 -62.77 -14.56 3.04
N VAL A 349 -62.27 -14.58 4.26
CA VAL A 349 -61.50 -13.49 4.85
C VAL A 349 -60.12 -14.04 5.15
N VAL A 350 -59.09 -13.38 4.64
CA VAL A 350 -57.69 -13.82 4.75
C VAL A 350 -56.91 -12.76 5.50
N VAL A 351 -56.19 -13.18 6.53
CA VAL A 351 -55.18 -12.37 7.22
C VAL A 351 -53.83 -12.97 6.89
N SER A 352 -52.93 -12.19 6.28
CA SER A 352 -51.66 -12.72 5.77
C SER A 352 -50.54 -11.68 5.83
N GLY A 353 -49.32 -12.13 6.13
CA GLY A 353 -48.07 -11.37 5.99
C GLY A 353 -47.55 -11.41 4.55
N ASP A 354 -46.30 -11.01 4.30
CA ASP A 354 -45.66 -11.12 2.98
C ASP A 354 -45.32 -12.58 2.61
N ILE A 355 -45.03 -12.82 1.33
CA ILE A 355 -44.55 -14.13 0.87
C ILE A 355 -43.14 -14.33 1.45
N GLY A 356 -42.92 -15.46 2.12
CA GLY A 356 -41.63 -15.80 2.71
C GLY A 356 -40.58 -16.18 1.66
N MET A 357 -39.34 -16.37 2.11
CA MET A 357 -38.28 -16.96 1.29
C MET A 357 -38.52 -18.47 1.11
N PHE A 358 -37.76 -19.09 0.22
CA PHE A 358 -37.87 -20.52 -0.05
C PHE A 358 -37.47 -21.35 1.17
N GLU A 359 -38.24 -22.38 1.49
CA GLU A 359 -37.88 -23.45 2.41
C GLU A 359 -38.14 -24.78 1.73
N GLY A 360 -37.24 -25.76 1.89
CA GLY A 360 -37.41 -27.07 1.26
C GLY A 360 -36.18 -27.95 1.37
N ASP A 361 -36.25 -29.12 0.77
CA ASP A 361 -35.15 -30.07 0.76
C ASP A 361 -34.30 -29.92 -0.51
N ILE A 362 -32.98 -30.03 -0.33
CA ILE A 362 -31.99 -30.15 -1.40
C ILE A 362 -31.30 -31.50 -1.25
N GLU A 363 -31.33 -32.33 -2.30
CA GLU A 363 -30.56 -33.56 -2.37
C GLU A 363 -29.22 -33.30 -3.07
N LEU A 364 -28.13 -33.53 -2.33
CA LEU A 364 -26.76 -33.42 -2.79
C LEU A 364 -26.11 -34.80 -2.88
N LEU A 365 -25.16 -34.95 -3.79
CA LEU A 365 -24.30 -36.12 -3.93
C LEU A 365 -22.84 -35.70 -3.81
N THR A 366 -22.11 -36.31 -2.87
CA THR A 366 -20.65 -36.22 -2.82
C THR A 366 -20.05 -37.42 -3.54
N GLU A 367 -19.04 -37.18 -4.38
CA GLU A 367 -18.50 -38.25 -5.24
C GLU A 367 -17.33 -39.03 -4.61
N THR A 368 -16.63 -38.42 -3.65
CA THR A 368 -15.44 -38.97 -3.00
C THR A 368 -15.59 -38.93 -1.48
N ASP A 369 -14.79 -39.73 -0.76
CA ASP A 369 -14.77 -39.70 0.71
C ASP A 369 -14.30 -38.33 1.24
N SER A 370 -13.37 -37.68 0.55
CA SER A 370 -12.90 -36.32 0.88
C SER A 370 -14.00 -35.28 0.71
N ALA A 371 -14.76 -35.31 -0.39
CA ALA A 371 -15.90 -34.39 -0.58
C ALA A 371 -16.97 -34.60 0.50
N ARG A 372 -17.21 -35.84 0.92
CA ARG A 372 -18.11 -36.17 2.04
C ARG A 372 -17.60 -35.61 3.38
N GLU A 373 -16.34 -35.81 3.68
CA GLU A 373 -15.71 -35.33 4.92
C GLU A 373 -15.75 -33.80 5.00
N ASN A 374 -15.34 -33.13 3.92
CA ASN A 374 -15.40 -31.68 3.80
C ASN A 374 -16.84 -31.14 3.94
N LEU A 375 -17.83 -31.80 3.33
CA LEU A 375 -19.23 -31.40 3.47
C LEU A 375 -19.71 -31.57 4.91
N THR A 376 -19.35 -32.68 5.56
CA THR A 376 -19.72 -32.93 6.96
C THR A 376 -19.10 -31.88 7.89
N GLU A 377 -17.83 -31.54 7.67
CA GLU A 377 -17.11 -30.52 8.43
C GLU A 377 -17.71 -29.12 8.21
N LEU A 378 -17.99 -28.76 6.96
CA LEU A 378 -18.67 -27.52 6.61
C LEU A 378 -20.02 -27.41 7.31
N LEU A 379 -20.89 -28.42 7.20
CA LEU A 379 -22.23 -28.39 7.79
C LEU A 379 -22.21 -28.37 9.32
N THR A 380 -21.15 -28.92 9.95
CA THR A 380 -20.99 -28.90 11.40
C THR A 380 -20.54 -27.54 11.92
N ASN A 381 -19.69 -26.85 11.16
CA ASN A 381 -18.99 -25.63 11.60
C ASN A 381 -19.40 -24.37 10.84
N ALA A 382 -20.44 -24.44 10.01
CA ALA A 382 -20.94 -23.33 9.21
C ALA A 382 -21.25 -22.11 10.09
N THR A 383 -20.69 -20.97 9.73
CA THR A 383 -20.94 -19.70 10.41
C THR A 383 -22.42 -19.38 10.40
N GLU A 384 -23.02 -19.22 11.59
CA GLU A 384 -24.46 -19.01 11.79
C GLU A 384 -25.36 -20.14 11.22
N GLY A 385 -24.78 -21.31 10.91
CA GLY A 385 -25.48 -22.41 10.26
C GLY A 385 -25.84 -22.14 8.78
N ALA A 386 -25.37 -21.03 8.22
CA ALA A 386 -25.60 -20.65 6.83
C ALA A 386 -24.53 -21.22 5.90
N VAL A 387 -24.91 -21.51 4.67
CA VAL A 387 -24.02 -21.90 3.58
C VAL A 387 -24.36 -21.11 2.33
N GLN A 388 -23.35 -20.87 1.52
CA GLN A 388 -23.48 -20.33 0.18
C GLN A 388 -23.40 -21.48 -0.83
N ILE A 389 -24.38 -21.58 -1.72
CA ILE A 389 -24.41 -22.55 -2.82
C ILE A 389 -24.04 -21.78 -4.09
N ARG A 390 -23.07 -22.30 -4.87
CA ARG A 390 -22.62 -21.70 -6.13
C ARG A 390 -22.38 -22.76 -7.20
N GLN A 391 -22.89 -22.56 -8.41
CA GLN A 391 -22.63 -23.45 -9.54
C GLN A 391 -21.79 -22.79 -10.64
N PRO A 392 -21.12 -23.58 -11.51
CA PRO A 392 -20.38 -23.01 -12.63
C PRO A 392 -21.34 -22.36 -13.62
N GLY A 393 -21.07 -21.14 -14.07
CA GLY A 393 -21.83 -20.45 -15.12
C GLY A 393 -22.90 -19.48 -14.64
N GLY A 394 -22.87 -19.03 -13.38
CA GLY A 394 -23.68 -17.91 -12.89
C GLY A 394 -25.19 -18.09 -13.06
N TYR A 395 -25.69 -19.32 -12.98
CA TYR A 395 -27.08 -19.62 -13.33
C TYR A 395 -28.05 -19.09 -12.26
N ALA A 396 -28.96 -18.21 -12.70
CA ALA A 396 -30.01 -17.67 -11.86
C ALA A 396 -30.88 -18.80 -11.25
N GLY A 397 -31.08 -18.74 -9.94
CA GLY A 397 -31.95 -19.65 -9.19
C GLY A 397 -31.24 -20.78 -8.42
N VAL A 398 -29.95 -21.01 -8.65
CA VAL A 398 -29.12 -21.96 -7.89
C VAL A 398 -28.22 -21.22 -6.91
N ASP A 399 -27.50 -20.19 -7.39
CA ASP A 399 -26.63 -19.36 -6.55
C ASP A 399 -27.45 -18.66 -5.46
N SER A 400 -27.23 -19.03 -4.20
CA SER A 400 -28.07 -18.61 -3.07
C SER A 400 -27.35 -18.79 -1.73
N TYR A 401 -27.95 -18.21 -0.69
CA TYR A 401 -27.55 -18.43 0.70
C TYR A 401 -28.68 -19.16 1.41
N ALA A 402 -28.35 -20.16 2.21
CA ALA A 402 -29.35 -20.94 2.92
C ALA A 402 -28.86 -21.37 4.30
N VAL A 403 -29.74 -21.36 5.29
CA VAL A 403 -29.51 -21.95 6.61
C VAL A 403 -29.90 -23.41 6.56
N VAL A 404 -28.99 -24.29 6.98
CA VAL A 404 -29.25 -25.73 7.05
C VAL A 404 -29.88 -26.07 8.39
N THR A 405 -31.14 -26.49 8.35
CA THR A 405 -31.92 -26.80 9.56
C THR A 405 -31.89 -28.27 9.93
N ARG A 406 -31.64 -29.15 8.94
CA ARG A 406 -31.50 -30.59 9.13
C ARG A 406 -30.63 -31.20 8.04
N VAL A 407 -29.86 -32.23 8.43
CA VAL A 407 -29.02 -33.02 7.53
C VAL A 407 -29.39 -34.50 7.69
N ALA A 408 -29.54 -35.20 6.57
CA ALA A 408 -29.63 -36.66 6.54
C ALA A 408 -28.64 -37.24 5.50
N GLU A 409 -27.84 -38.23 5.89
CA GLU A 409 -26.90 -38.92 5.00
C GLU A 409 -27.41 -40.32 4.64
N ARG A 410 -27.33 -40.69 3.36
CA ARG A 410 -27.64 -42.02 2.82
C ARG A 410 -26.48 -42.52 1.96
N ARG A 411 -26.08 -43.78 2.17
CA ARG A 411 -25.05 -44.44 1.35
C ARG A 411 -25.53 -44.69 -0.07
N PHE A 412 -24.63 -44.51 -1.05
CA PHE A 412 -24.91 -44.88 -2.44
C PHE A 412 -25.03 -46.39 -2.61
N SER A 413 -24.04 -47.15 -2.09
CA SER A 413 -24.13 -48.60 -1.96
C SER A 413 -24.45 -49.02 -0.52
N GLN A 414 -25.41 -49.92 -0.34
CA GLN A 414 -25.83 -50.37 1.00
C GLN A 414 -24.73 -51.14 1.74
N ASP A 415 -23.82 -51.79 0.99
CA ASP A 415 -22.66 -52.51 1.54
C ASP A 415 -21.48 -51.58 1.90
N GLY A 416 -21.56 -50.28 1.57
CA GLY A 416 -20.53 -49.29 1.86
C GLY A 416 -19.27 -49.38 0.98
N SER A 417 -19.29 -50.18 -0.10
CA SER A 417 -18.15 -50.33 -1.02
C SER A 417 -17.90 -49.12 -1.93
N ASP A 418 -18.90 -48.26 -2.09
CA ASP A 418 -18.84 -47.04 -2.89
C ASP A 418 -18.62 -45.82 -1.99
N GLN A 419 -17.75 -44.89 -2.38
CA GLN A 419 -17.43 -43.68 -1.61
C GLN A 419 -18.56 -42.65 -1.67
N ARG A 420 -19.44 -42.74 -2.67
CA ARG A 420 -20.49 -41.75 -2.90
C ARG A 420 -21.53 -41.71 -1.79
N ARG A 421 -22.00 -40.52 -1.43
CA ARG A 421 -23.05 -40.31 -0.41
C ARG A 421 -24.08 -39.32 -0.89
N TYR A 422 -25.35 -39.64 -0.64
CA TYR A 422 -26.46 -38.72 -0.77
C TYR A 422 -26.65 -37.98 0.55
N PHE A 423 -26.83 -36.67 0.48
CA PHE A 423 -27.22 -35.82 1.59
C PHE A 423 -28.54 -35.15 1.26
N THR A 424 -29.51 -35.22 2.18
CA THR A 424 -30.72 -34.39 2.12
C THR A 424 -30.56 -33.27 3.14
N LEU A 425 -30.51 -32.04 2.65
CA LEU A 425 -30.45 -30.83 3.46
C LEU A 425 -31.83 -30.18 3.48
N SER A 426 -32.45 -30.06 4.65
CA SER A 426 -33.62 -29.19 4.81
C SER A 426 -33.12 -27.78 5.05
N VAL A 427 -33.43 -26.87 4.14
CA VAL A 427 -32.88 -25.52 4.14
C VAL A 427 -33.96 -24.45 4.17
N ALA A 428 -33.60 -23.28 4.71
CA ALA A 428 -34.32 -22.03 4.54
C ALA A 428 -33.40 -21.05 3.81
N GLU A 429 -33.83 -20.54 2.64
CA GLU A 429 -33.09 -19.51 1.90
C GLU A 429 -33.07 -18.22 2.73
N VAL A 430 -31.90 -17.59 2.84
CA VAL A 430 -31.67 -16.39 3.65
C VAL A 430 -30.91 -15.34 2.87
N GLU A 431 -30.81 -14.14 3.43
CA GLU A 431 -29.81 -13.18 2.96
C GLU A 431 -28.40 -13.65 3.36
N SER A 432 -27.40 -13.10 2.68
CA SER A 432 -26.00 -13.40 2.99
C SER A 432 -25.63 -12.99 4.43
N TRP A 433 -24.52 -13.53 4.98
CA TRP A 433 -23.98 -13.09 6.28
C TRP A 433 -23.85 -11.56 6.39
N ALA A 434 -23.76 -11.05 7.62
CA ALA A 434 -23.60 -9.62 7.85
C ALA A 434 -22.39 -9.04 7.04
N PRO A 435 -22.55 -7.91 6.33
CA PRO A 435 -21.47 -7.36 5.48
C PRO A 435 -20.17 -7.00 6.22
N ALA A 436 -20.23 -6.84 7.55
CA ALA A 436 -19.07 -6.55 8.39
C ALA A 436 -18.22 -7.80 8.70
N MET A 437 -18.74 -9.01 8.50
CA MET A 437 -17.96 -10.24 8.70
C MET A 437 -16.99 -10.40 7.55
N GLU A 438 -15.70 -10.35 7.85
CA GLU A 438 -14.63 -10.53 6.88
C GLU A 438 -14.50 -12.00 6.50
N ALA A 439 -14.33 -12.26 5.19
CA ALA A 439 -13.97 -13.58 4.72
C ALA A 439 -12.52 -13.87 5.13
N ARG A 440 -12.26 -15.05 5.70
CA ARG A 440 -10.88 -15.47 5.96
C ARG A 440 -10.06 -15.44 4.68
N GLY A 441 -8.93 -14.75 4.75
CA GLY A 441 -7.86 -14.90 3.78
C GLY A 441 -6.85 -15.95 4.20
N PHE A 442 -6.14 -16.45 3.19
CA PHE A 442 -4.95 -17.28 3.30
C PHE A 442 -3.75 -16.40 2.92
N THR A 443 -3.51 -15.36 3.71
CA THR A 443 -2.44 -14.39 3.45
C THR A 443 -1.51 -14.27 4.64
N LEU A 444 -0.26 -13.85 4.38
CA LEU A 444 0.70 -13.53 5.44
C LEU A 444 0.18 -12.45 6.41
N GLN A 445 -0.74 -11.58 5.95
CA GLN A 445 -1.38 -10.58 6.80
C GLN A 445 -2.36 -11.22 7.79
N ASP A 446 -3.07 -12.29 7.39
CA ASP A 446 -3.97 -13.03 8.27
C ASP A 446 -3.20 -13.76 9.37
N ILE A 447 -2.04 -14.32 9.02
CA ILE A 447 -1.08 -14.85 10.01
C ILE A 447 -0.61 -13.73 10.95
N ALA A 448 -0.16 -12.59 10.41
CA ALA A 448 0.27 -11.46 11.24
C ALA A 448 -0.84 -10.95 12.19
N ASN A 449 -2.09 -10.94 11.72
CA ASN A 449 -3.26 -10.57 12.51
C ASN A 449 -3.53 -11.61 13.62
N ALA A 450 -3.48 -12.91 13.31
CA ALA A 450 -3.65 -13.99 14.29
C ALA A 450 -2.60 -13.95 15.41
N TYR A 451 -1.38 -13.50 15.09
CA TYR A 451 -0.27 -13.38 16.04
C TYR A 451 -0.02 -11.93 16.52
N THR A 452 -1.01 -11.04 16.41
CA THR A 452 -0.84 -9.64 16.84
C THR A 452 -0.52 -9.56 18.33
N GLY A 453 0.64 -8.98 18.66
CA GLY A 453 1.12 -8.85 20.04
C GLY A 453 1.84 -10.09 20.59
N LEU A 454 2.04 -11.11 19.76
CA LEU A 454 2.81 -12.32 20.06
C LEU A 454 4.22 -12.24 19.45
N VAL A 455 5.16 -13.02 19.98
CA VAL A 455 6.54 -13.08 19.47
C VAL A 455 6.69 -14.21 18.44
N LEU A 456 7.77 -14.18 17.65
CA LEU A 456 8.10 -15.25 16.71
C LEU A 456 8.21 -16.64 17.39
N ALA A 457 8.50 -16.68 18.69
CA ALA A 457 8.53 -17.91 19.47
C ALA A 457 7.15 -18.56 19.67
N ASP A 458 6.06 -17.77 19.62
CA ASP A 458 4.69 -18.27 19.75
C ASP A 458 4.25 -18.97 18.46
N ILE A 459 4.66 -18.46 17.29
CA ILE A 459 4.47 -19.13 15.99
C ILE A 459 5.21 -20.47 15.96
N ALA A 460 6.44 -20.52 16.49
CA ALA A 460 7.24 -21.75 16.56
C ALA A 460 6.69 -22.78 17.58
N ALA A 461 5.84 -22.35 18.52
CA ALA A 461 5.17 -23.24 19.47
C ALA A 461 3.93 -23.90 18.84
N ASP A 462 3.20 -23.17 17.99
CA ASP A 462 2.05 -23.69 17.26
C ASP A 462 2.45 -24.53 16.04
N TYR A 463 3.57 -24.18 15.41
CA TYR A 463 4.07 -24.86 14.22
C TYR A 463 5.58 -25.16 14.36
N ALA A 464 5.91 -26.45 14.41
CA ALA A 464 7.28 -26.91 14.64
C ALA A 464 8.23 -26.63 13.47
N THR A 465 7.69 -26.48 12.25
CA THR A 465 8.47 -26.20 11.04
C THR A 465 7.78 -25.18 10.14
N LEU A 466 8.56 -24.50 9.28
CA LEU A 466 8.01 -23.66 8.21
C LEU A 466 7.12 -24.45 7.23
N LEU A 467 7.34 -25.77 7.12
CA LEU A 467 6.49 -26.66 6.33
C LEU A 467 5.15 -26.89 7.02
N ASP A 468 5.11 -27.00 8.36
CA ASP A 468 3.86 -27.15 9.11
C ASP A 468 3.02 -25.86 9.05
N ILE A 469 3.66 -24.69 9.06
CA ILE A 469 2.99 -23.40 8.81
C ILE A 469 2.37 -23.40 7.41
N ALA A 470 3.16 -23.77 6.39
CA ALA A 470 2.66 -23.84 5.02
C ALA A 470 1.56 -24.89 4.85
N GLN A 471 1.64 -26.02 5.55
CA GLN A 471 0.61 -27.05 5.47
C GLN A 471 -0.68 -26.64 6.19
N GLY A 472 -0.61 -25.93 7.32
CA GLY A 472 -1.80 -25.41 8.02
C GLY A 472 -2.49 -24.22 7.35
N ASP A 473 -1.79 -23.53 6.41
CA ASP A 473 -2.32 -22.39 5.63
C ASP A 473 -2.88 -22.83 4.26
N PHE A 474 -2.48 -24.00 3.74
CA PHE A 474 -2.87 -24.50 2.40
C PHE A 474 -3.60 -25.87 2.40
N SER A 475 -4.03 -26.38 3.55
CA SER A 475 -4.96 -27.53 3.68
C SER A 475 -6.27 -27.06 4.25
#